data_AF-A0A939DMB5-F1
#
_entry.id   AF-A0A939DMB5-F1
#
_cell.length_a   1.000
_cell.length_b   1.000
_cell.length_c   1.000
_cell.angle_alpha   90.00
_cell.angle_beta   90.00
_cell.angle_gamma   90.00
#
_symmetry.space_group_name_H-M   'P 1'
#
loop_
_entity.id
_entity.type
_entity.pdbx_description
1 polymer ?
#
loop_
_entity_poly.entity_id
_entity_poly.type
_entity_poly.pdbx_seq_one_letter_code
_entity_poly.pdbx_strand_id
1 'polypeptide(L)'
;MINPVLWIKHFVFLVSMLLLAGCPTTDGTVRATVNTAMLGAAVLEFETSYLHTSAQIDRYRQAFSDEEWQVINNVRQDARRVHNAVKNILALDDGTGGAVVDISEFIHSLESVRYHYRQAYLLLERKVPYLEPALAQSLVTFHRATRTLDTAYRRLSEPHRDNTELIVQTLHVVGAGIRLFGV
;
A
#
# COMPACT_ATOMS: atom_id res chain seq x y z
N MET A 1 43.21 1.58 20.59
CA MET A 1 42.46 0.83 21.62
C MET A 1 41.02 0.68 21.12
N ILE A 2 40.57 -0.54 20.85
CA ILE A 2 39.19 -0.81 20.39
C ILE A 2 38.27 -0.66 21.60
N ASN A 3 37.19 0.14 21.49
CA ASN A 3 36.23 0.34 22.58
C ASN A 3 35.36 -0.93 22.71
N PRO A 4 35.52 -1.74 23.78
CA PRO A 4 34.90 -3.04 23.90
C PRO A 4 33.36 -2.96 23.95
N VAL A 5 32.82 -1.83 24.41
CA VAL A 5 31.36 -1.59 24.46
C VAL A 5 30.78 -1.42 23.05
N LEU A 6 31.54 -0.79 22.15
CA LEU A 6 31.10 -0.62 20.76
C LEU A 6 31.13 -1.98 20.04
N TRP A 7 32.14 -2.80 20.28
CA TRP A 7 32.29 -4.11 19.66
C TRP A 7 31.18 -5.08 20.11
N ILE A 8 30.83 -5.09 21.40
CA ILE A 8 29.72 -5.90 21.92
C ILE A 8 28.37 -5.46 21.35
N LYS A 9 28.11 -4.16 21.18
CA LYS A 9 26.88 -3.68 20.53
C LYS A 9 26.77 -4.15 19.08
N HIS A 10 27.85 -4.06 18.30
CA HIS A 10 27.86 -4.53 16.92
C HIS A 10 27.76 -6.05 16.85
N PHE A 11 28.38 -6.78 17.79
CA PHE A 11 28.35 -8.25 17.83
C PHE A 11 26.98 -8.79 18.27
N VAL A 12 26.33 -8.18 19.27
CA VAL A 12 24.96 -8.52 19.67
C VAL A 12 23.98 -8.18 18.52
N PHE A 13 24.17 -7.06 17.83
CA PHE A 13 23.40 -6.72 16.63
C PHE A 13 23.63 -7.72 15.49
N LEU A 14 24.88 -8.14 15.24
CA LEU A 14 25.25 -9.10 14.20
C LEU A 14 24.76 -10.53 14.49
N VAL A 15 24.85 -10.98 15.75
CA VAL A 15 24.38 -12.32 16.18
C VAL A 15 22.85 -12.37 16.21
N SER A 16 22.18 -11.28 16.59
CA SER A 16 20.73 -11.15 16.48
C SER A 16 20.27 -11.15 15.00
N MET A 17 21.05 -10.50 14.11
CA MET A 17 20.85 -10.49 12.65
C MET A 17 21.10 -11.84 11.95
N LEU A 18 21.85 -12.75 12.57
CA LEU A 18 22.17 -14.09 12.05
C LEU A 18 21.15 -15.16 12.50
N LEU A 19 20.56 -15.02 13.69
CA LEU A 19 19.51 -15.90 14.19
C LEU A 19 18.10 -15.59 13.62
N LEU A 20 17.93 -14.40 13.01
CA LEU A 20 16.72 -13.95 12.30
C LEU A 20 16.87 -14.12 10.78
N ALA A 21 17.42 -15.26 10.34
CA ALA A 21 17.24 -15.66 8.95
C ALA A 21 15.73 -15.73 8.70
N GLY A 22 15.24 -14.92 7.74
CA GLY A 22 13.86 -14.93 7.31
C GLY A 22 13.46 -16.35 6.98
N CYS A 23 12.80 -17.00 7.93
CA CYS A 23 12.32 -18.33 7.78
C CYS A 23 11.02 -18.16 6.99
N PRO A 24 10.92 -18.60 5.73
CA PRO A 24 9.61 -18.90 5.19
C PRO A 24 8.97 -19.88 6.18
N THR A 25 7.98 -19.41 6.94
CA THR A 25 7.22 -20.33 7.78
C THR A 25 6.54 -21.31 6.83
N THR A 26 6.55 -22.57 7.19
CA THR A 26 6.03 -23.70 6.42
C THR A 26 4.56 -23.54 6.00
N ASP A 27 3.88 -22.50 6.51
CA ASP A 27 2.46 -22.19 6.36
C ASP A 27 2.17 -21.10 5.31
N GLY A 28 3.19 -20.55 4.63
CA GLY A 28 3.00 -19.56 3.56
C GLY A 28 2.70 -18.12 4.02
N THR A 29 2.89 -17.82 5.31
CA THR A 29 2.72 -16.45 5.84
C THR A 29 3.95 -15.58 5.56
N VAL A 30 3.72 -14.33 5.14
CA VAL A 30 4.77 -13.33 4.90
C VAL A 30 4.89 -12.44 6.13
N ARG A 31 6.05 -12.48 6.79
CA ARG A 31 6.34 -11.64 7.96
C ARG A 31 7.31 -10.51 7.61
N ALA A 32 7.11 -9.35 8.21
CA ALA A 32 7.99 -8.21 8.04
C ALA A 32 8.25 -7.49 9.36
N THR A 33 9.46 -6.95 9.50
CA THR A 33 9.76 -5.97 10.55
C THR A 33 9.19 -4.62 10.11
N VAL A 34 8.40 -4.00 10.99
CA VAL A 34 7.79 -2.70 10.74
C VAL A 34 7.99 -1.74 11.91
N ASN A 35 8.22 -0.46 11.60
CA ASN A 35 8.11 0.63 12.56
C ASN A 35 6.66 1.13 12.59
N THR A 36 5.96 0.79 13.67
CA THR A 36 4.53 1.08 13.87
C THR A 36 4.25 2.59 14.00
N ALA A 37 5.18 3.37 14.55
CA ALA A 37 5.03 4.82 14.64
C ALA A 37 5.05 5.49 13.25
N MET A 38 5.97 5.07 12.37
CA MET A 38 6.01 5.54 10.98
C MET A 38 4.77 5.11 10.19
N LEU A 39 4.32 3.86 10.38
CA LEU A 39 3.09 3.37 9.76
C LEU A 39 1.86 4.13 10.25
N GLY A 40 1.79 4.49 11.54
CA GLY A 40 0.68 5.24 12.12
C GLY A 40 0.51 6.61 11.46
N ALA A 41 1.61 7.35 11.26
CA ALA A 41 1.58 8.62 10.56
C ALA A 41 1.10 8.46 9.10
N ALA A 42 1.62 7.46 8.39
CA ALA A 42 1.22 7.19 7.01
C ALA A 42 -0.25 6.78 6.87
N VAL A 43 -0.80 6.03 7.83
CA VAL A 43 -2.22 5.67 7.85
C VAL A 43 -3.10 6.91 8.03
N LEU A 44 -2.76 7.84 8.92
CA LEU A 44 -3.52 9.08 9.10
C LEU A 44 -3.52 9.95 7.83
N GLU A 45 -2.39 10.05 7.14
CA GLU A 45 -2.30 10.74 5.86
C GLU A 45 -3.11 10.03 4.75
N PHE A 46 -3.12 8.70 4.78
CA PHE A 46 -3.95 7.88 3.88
C PHE A 46 -5.43 8.09 4.16
N GLU A 47 -5.87 8.09 5.43
CA GLU A 47 -7.25 8.39 5.83
C GLU A 47 -7.66 9.79 5.38
N THR A 48 -6.78 10.77 5.51
CA THR A 48 -7.02 12.13 5.02
C THR A 48 -7.20 12.13 3.50
N SER A 49 -6.34 11.39 2.78
CA SER A 49 -6.46 11.24 1.33
C SER A 49 -7.78 10.56 0.93
N TYR A 50 -8.23 9.58 1.70
CA TYR A 50 -9.47 8.83 1.54
C TYR A 50 -10.74 9.66 1.85
N LEU A 51 -10.75 10.44 2.93
CA LEU A 51 -11.90 11.22 3.39
C LEU A 51 -12.11 12.53 2.60
N HIS A 52 -11.02 13.13 2.12
CA HIS A 52 -11.06 14.40 1.40
C HIS A 52 -10.96 14.23 -0.12
N THR A 53 -11.11 13.02 -0.62
CA THR A 53 -11.14 12.83 -2.06
C THR A 53 -12.42 13.44 -2.63
N SER A 54 -12.28 14.39 -3.55
CA SER A 54 -13.39 14.78 -4.42
C SER A 54 -13.72 13.55 -5.26
N ALA A 55 -14.90 12.96 -5.09
CA ALA A 55 -15.37 11.87 -5.95
C ALA A 55 -15.66 12.42 -7.37
N GLN A 56 -14.60 12.91 -8.04
CA GLN A 56 -14.66 13.60 -9.31
C GLN A 56 -15.32 12.70 -10.36
N ILE A 57 -15.03 11.40 -10.30
CA ILE A 57 -15.62 10.41 -11.20
C ILE A 57 -17.12 10.16 -10.96
N ASP A 58 -17.65 10.42 -9.75
CA ASP A 58 -19.09 10.26 -9.45
C ASP A 58 -19.96 11.21 -10.27
N ARG A 59 -19.43 12.41 -10.57
CA ARG A 59 -20.11 13.38 -11.43
C ARG A 59 -20.37 12.84 -12.84
N TYR A 60 -19.61 11.81 -13.23
CA TYR A 60 -19.67 11.19 -14.54
C TYR A 60 -20.33 9.82 -14.51
N ARG A 61 -21.01 9.43 -13.42
CA ARG A 61 -21.69 8.13 -13.27
C ARG A 61 -22.53 7.74 -14.50
N GLN A 62 -23.26 8.71 -15.06
CA GLN A 62 -24.15 8.52 -16.21
C GLN A 62 -23.41 8.15 -17.50
N ALA A 63 -22.10 8.42 -17.59
CA ALA A 63 -21.25 8.07 -18.73
C ALA A 63 -20.74 6.61 -18.71
N PHE A 64 -21.06 5.88 -17.64
CA PHE A 64 -20.65 4.48 -17.42
C PHE A 64 -21.88 3.57 -17.32
N SER A 65 -21.77 2.39 -17.92
CA SER A 65 -22.69 1.28 -17.66
C SER A 65 -22.54 0.76 -16.22
N ASP A 66 -23.48 -0.07 -15.77
CA ASP A 66 -23.44 -0.64 -14.41
C ASP A 66 -22.20 -1.52 -14.19
N GLU A 67 -21.78 -2.29 -15.19
CA GLU A 67 -20.57 -3.13 -15.14
C GLU A 67 -19.29 -2.27 -15.06
N GLU A 68 -19.20 -1.22 -15.90
CA GLU A 68 -18.08 -0.27 -15.87
C GLU A 68 -18.03 0.46 -14.51
N TRP A 69 -19.19 0.82 -13.97
CA TRP A 69 -19.28 1.45 -12.67
C TRP A 69 -18.89 0.52 -11.52
N GLN A 70 -19.19 -0.77 -11.64
CA GLN A 70 -18.75 -1.77 -10.67
C GLN A 70 -17.22 -1.86 -10.61
N VAL A 71 -16.53 -1.77 -11.76
CA VAL A 71 -15.06 -1.72 -11.79
C VAL A 71 -14.53 -0.50 -11.02
N ILE A 72 -15.15 0.66 -11.21
CA ILE A 72 -14.82 1.90 -10.46
C ILE A 72 -15.06 1.71 -8.96
N ASN A 73 -16.16 1.09 -8.54
CA ASN A 73 -16.44 0.83 -7.13
C ASN A 73 -15.48 -0.19 -6.50
N ASN A 74 -15.03 -1.20 -7.24
CA ASN A 74 -14.07 -2.18 -6.74
C ASN A 74 -12.74 -1.51 -6.34
N VAL A 75 -12.30 -0.49 -7.08
CA VAL A 75 -11.11 0.33 -6.72
C VAL A 75 -11.25 0.93 -5.31
N ARG A 76 -12.43 1.46 -4.98
CA ARG A 76 -12.74 2.06 -3.67
C ARG A 76 -12.70 1.03 -2.56
N GLN A 77 -13.37 -0.10 -2.79
CA GLN A 77 -13.44 -1.19 -1.83
C GLN A 77 -12.04 -1.76 -1.54
N ASP A 78 -11.20 -1.90 -2.56
CA ASP A 78 -9.87 -2.47 -2.40
C ASP A 78 -8.91 -1.55 -1.67
N ALA A 79 -8.97 -0.24 -1.94
CA ALA A 79 -8.20 0.72 -1.16
C ALA A 79 -8.61 0.74 0.31
N ARG A 80 -9.90 0.57 0.60
CA ARG A 80 -10.39 0.40 1.97
C ARG A 80 -9.90 -0.90 2.61
N ARG A 81 -9.82 -2.00 1.85
CA ARG A 81 -9.23 -3.26 2.32
C ARG A 81 -7.75 -3.09 2.68
N VAL A 82 -6.97 -2.43 1.83
CA VAL A 82 -5.55 -2.10 2.13
C VAL A 82 -5.44 -1.28 3.41
N HIS A 83 -6.27 -0.26 3.56
CA HIS A 83 -6.29 0.57 4.76
C HIS A 83 -6.57 -0.23 6.03
N ASN A 84 -7.60 -1.08 6.01
CA ASN A 84 -7.95 -1.93 7.15
C ASN A 84 -6.82 -2.92 7.47
N ALA A 85 -6.18 -3.50 6.46
CA ALA A 85 -5.04 -4.40 6.65
C ALA A 85 -3.88 -3.70 7.40
N VAL A 86 -3.60 -2.44 7.11
CA VAL A 86 -2.57 -1.68 7.85
C VAL A 86 -3.04 -1.30 9.25
N LYS A 87 -4.32 -0.98 9.47
CA LYS A 87 -4.85 -0.78 10.83
C LYS A 87 -4.73 -2.05 11.69
N ASN A 88 -4.95 -3.23 11.09
CA ASN A 88 -4.75 -4.51 11.77
C ASN A 88 -3.28 -4.69 12.19
N ILE A 89 -2.34 -4.32 11.32
CA ILE A 89 -0.90 -4.32 11.65
C ILE A 89 -0.61 -3.38 12.85
N LEU A 90 -1.16 -2.17 12.85
CA LEU A 90 -0.96 -1.20 13.93
C LEU A 90 -1.56 -1.65 15.27
N ALA A 91 -2.67 -2.39 15.24
CA ALA A 91 -3.32 -2.90 16.46
C ALA A 91 -2.49 -3.97 17.19
N LEU A 92 -1.44 -4.51 16.55
CA LEU A 92 -0.52 -5.49 17.13
C LEU A 92 0.69 -4.85 17.82
N ASP A 93 0.79 -3.52 17.85
CA ASP A 93 1.91 -2.81 18.49
C ASP A 93 1.86 -2.97 20.02
N ASP A 94 2.97 -3.44 20.59
CA ASP A 94 3.18 -3.57 22.04
C ASP A 94 3.88 -2.35 22.66
N GLY A 95 4.15 -1.31 21.86
CA GLY A 95 4.76 -0.05 22.28
C GLY A 95 6.29 -0.02 22.16
N THR A 96 6.91 -1.05 21.59
CA THR A 96 8.37 -1.14 21.39
C THR A 96 8.85 -0.42 20.12
N GLY A 97 7.94 0.01 19.24
CA GLY A 97 8.23 0.79 18.04
C GLY A 97 8.84 0.00 16.87
N GLY A 98 9.05 -1.32 17.04
CA GLY A 98 9.53 -2.23 16.02
C GLY A 98 8.93 -3.61 16.19
N ALA A 99 7.90 -3.94 15.42
CA ALA A 99 7.18 -5.20 15.51
C ALA A 99 7.47 -6.11 14.30
N VAL A 100 7.64 -7.41 14.53
CA VAL A 100 7.59 -8.41 13.46
C VAL A 100 6.14 -8.82 13.29
N VAL A 101 5.52 -8.40 12.19
CA VAL A 101 4.09 -8.56 11.94
C VAL A 101 3.86 -9.43 10.70
N ASP A 102 2.74 -10.14 10.70
CA ASP A 102 2.23 -10.78 9.50
C ASP A 102 1.65 -9.71 8.56
N ILE A 103 2.16 -9.65 7.33
CA ILE A 103 1.72 -8.70 6.29
C ILE A 103 0.99 -9.40 5.14
N SER A 104 0.59 -10.67 5.30
CA SER A 104 -0.03 -11.46 4.24
C SER A 104 -1.36 -10.85 3.78
N GLU A 105 -2.20 -10.38 4.70
CA GLU A 105 -3.47 -9.70 4.37
C GLU A 105 -3.22 -8.40 3.57
N PHE A 106 -2.17 -7.66 3.92
CA PHE A 106 -1.77 -6.45 3.21
C PHE A 106 -1.32 -6.78 1.78
N ILE A 107 -0.43 -7.77 1.60
CA ILE A 107 0.04 -8.20 0.28
C ILE A 107 -1.14 -8.71 -0.58
N HIS A 108 -2.02 -9.53 -0.02
CA HIS A 108 -3.21 -10.02 -0.72
C HIS A 108 -4.16 -8.88 -1.14
N SER A 109 -4.35 -7.88 -0.26
CA SER A 109 -5.13 -6.69 -0.58
C SER A 109 -4.49 -5.87 -1.70
N LEU A 110 -3.16 -5.76 -1.73
CA LEU A 110 -2.45 -5.07 -2.81
C LEU A 110 -2.57 -5.77 -4.16
N GLU A 111 -2.63 -7.10 -4.20
CA GLU A 111 -2.89 -7.84 -5.43
C GLU A 111 -4.24 -7.45 -6.04
N SER A 112 -5.28 -7.37 -5.20
CA SER A 112 -6.62 -6.93 -5.61
C SER A 112 -6.60 -5.49 -6.15
N VAL A 113 -5.95 -4.57 -5.42
CA VAL A 113 -5.77 -3.17 -5.85
C VAL A 113 -5.09 -3.10 -7.21
N ARG A 114 -3.98 -3.82 -7.42
CA ARG A 114 -3.26 -3.83 -8.70
C ARG A 114 -4.16 -4.25 -9.86
N TYR A 115 -4.90 -5.34 -9.66
CA TYR A 115 -5.81 -5.87 -10.67
C TYR A 115 -6.90 -4.86 -11.02
N HIS A 116 -7.64 -4.34 -10.04
CA HIS A 116 -8.75 -3.42 -10.30
C HIS A 116 -8.27 -2.02 -10.72
N TYR A 117 -7.11 -1.54 -10.26
CA TYR A 117 -6.53 -0.29 -10.74
C TYR A 117 -6.21 -0.37 -12.23
N ARG A 118 -5.64 -1.49 -12.67
CA ARG A 118 -5.35 -1.71 -14.09
C ARG A 118 -6.61 -1.76 -14.93
N GLN A 119 -7.66 -2.46 -14.46
CA GLN A 119 -8.95 -2.49 -15.16
C GLN A 119 -9.59 -1.11 -15.25
N ALA A 120 -9.65 -0.38 -14.13
CA ALA A 120 -10.18 0.97 -14.10
C ALA A 120 -9.37 1.92 -15.00
N TYR A 121 -8.04 1.78 -15.06
CA TYR A 121 -7.21 2.60 -15.93
C TYR A 121 -7.57 2.38 -17.40
N LEU A 122 -7.67 1.13 -17.84
CA LEU A 122 -8.02 0.79 -19.22
C LEU A 122 -9.42 1.27 -19.60
N LEU A 123 -10.37 1.21 -18.65
CA LEU A 123 -11.70 1.75 -18.82
C LEU A 123 -11.67 3.28 -18.99
N LEU A 124 -10.99 3.97 -18.08
CA LEU A 124 -10.94 5.42 -18.04
C LEU A 124 -10.15 6.02 -19.21
N GLU A 125 -9.05 5.40 -19.63
CA GLU A 125 -8.27 5.82 -20.79
C GLU A 125 -9.13 5.93 -22.06
N ARG A 126 -10.14 5.07 -22.20
CA ARG A 126 -11.08 5.09 -23.34
C ARG A 126 -12.14 6.18 -23.23
N LYS A 127 -12.52 6.57 -22.01
CA LYS A 127 -13.66 7.46 -21.74
C LYS A 127 -13.23 8.91 -21.49
N VAL A 128 -12.14 9.11 -20.75
CA VAL A 128 -11.64 10.43 -20.30
C VAL A 128 -11.46 11.45 -21.43
N PRO A 129 -10.99 11.10 -22.65
CA PRO A 129 -10.91 12.07 -23.75
C PRO A 129 -12.23 12.77 -24.09
N TYR A 130 -13.36 12.18 -23.70
CA TYR A 130 -14.71 12.70 -23.97
C TYR A 130 -15.39 13.33 -22.74
N LEU A 131 -14.74 13.34 -21.58
CA LEU A 131 -15.34 13.83 -20.33
C LEU A 131 -14.87 15.26 -20.01
N GLU A 132 -13.59 15.43 -19.67
CA GLU A 132 -13.04 16.72 -19.21
C GLU A 132 -11.49 16.71 -19.20
N PRO A 133 -10.82 17.85 -19.53
CA PRO A 133 -9.35 17.97 -19.46
C PRO A 133 -8.73 17.73 -18.07
N ALA A 134 -9.40 18.14 -16.98
CA ALA A 134 -8.89 17.92 -15.62
C ALA A 134 -8.80 16.42 -15.25
N LEU A 135 -9.72 15.59 -15.78
CA LEU A 135 -9.68 14.14 -15.60
C LEU A 135 -8.47 13.51 -16.31
N ALA A 136 -8.01 14.08 -17.42
CA ALA A 136 -6.83 13.59 -18.12
C ALA A 136 -5.56 13.73 -17.26
N GLN A 137 -5.42 14.84 -16.52
CA GLN A 137 -4.30 15.03 -15.59
C GLN A 137 -4.38 14.04 -14.41
N SER A 138 -5.57 13.80 -13.87
CA SER A 138 -5.79 12.80 -12.83
C SER A 138 -5.53 11.38 -13.33
N LEU A 139 -5.88 11.07 -14.59
CA LEU A 139 -5.61 9.78 -15.23
C LEU A 139 -4.11 9.52 -15.40
N VAL A 140 -3.31 10.54 -15.72
CA VAL A 140 -1.83 10.42 -15.76
C VAL A 140 -1.27 10.08 -14.38
N THR A 141 -1.77 10.73 -13.34
CA THR A 141 -1.37 10.44 -11.94
C THR A 141 -1.77 9.02 -11.56
N PHE A 142 -2.99 8.60 -11.91
CA PHE A 142 -3.48 7.25 -11.67
C PHE A 142 -2.65 6.19 -12.38
N HIS A 143 -2.29 6.41 -13.65
CA HIS A 143 -1.40 5.51 -14.41
C HIS A 143 -0.04 5.32 -13.75
N ARG A 144 0.58 6.42 -13.31
CA ARG A 144 1.85 6.38 -12.58
C ARG A 144 1.69 5.57 -11.29
N ALA A 145 0.62 5.80 -10.53
CA ALA A 145 0.33 5.04 -9.33
C ALA A 145 0.22 3.53 -9.61
N THR A 146 -0.52 3.12 -10.64
CA THR A 146 -0.65 1.71 -11.06
C THR A 146 0.70 1.07 -11.36
N ARG A 147 1.59 1.75 -12.10
CA ARG A 147 2.94 1.24 -12.42
C ARG A 147 3.85 1.16 -11.18
N THR A 148 3.80 2.16 -10.31
CA THR A 148 4.58 2.14 -9.07
C THR A 148 4.11 1.04 -8.13
N LEU A 149 2.80 0.79 -8.08
CA LEU A 149 2.19 -0.27 -7.28
C LEU A 149 2.65 -1.67 -7.74
N ASP A 150 2.76 -1.90 -9.05
CA ASP A 150 3.33 -3.14 -9.59
C ASP A 150 4.75 -3.40 -9.09
N THR A 151 5.59 -2.36 -9.06
CA THR A 151 6.97 -2.45 -8.56
C THR A 151 6.99 -2.68 -7.05
N ALA A 152 6.17 -1.95 -6.30
CA ALA A 152 6.11 -2.05 -4.85
C ALA A 152 5.61 -3.44 -4.39
N TYR A 153 4.60 -3.99 -5.06
CA TYR A 153 4.07 -5.33 -4.77
C TYR A 153 5.12 -6.42 -4.97
N ARG A 154 5.87 -6.38 -6.08
CA ARG A 154 6.95 -7.36 -6.32
C ARG A 154 7.98 -7.33 -5.20
N ARG A 155 8.41 -6.14 -4.81
CA ARG A 155 9.35 -5.95 -3.70
C ARG A 155 8.77 -6.43 -2.35
N LEU A 156 7.52 -6.11 -2.04
CA LEU A 156 6.87 -6.58 -0.80
C LEU A 156 6.66 -8.10 -0.76
N SER A 157 6.54 -8.73 -1.92
CA SER A 157 6.41 -10.19 -2.04
C SER A 157 7.75 -10.93 -1.90
N GLU A 158 8.87 -10.20 -1.96
CA GLU A 158 10.20 -10.74 -1.71
C GLU A 158 10.52 -10.69 -0.20
N PRO A 159 11.25 -11.68 0.33
CA PRO A 159 11.67 -11.67 1.73
C PRO A 159 12.66 -10.53 1.98
N HIS A 160 12.20 -9.48 2.65
CA HIS A 160 12.99 -8.29 2.98
C HIS A 160 12.95 -8.00 4.50
N ARG A 161 14.06 -7.45 5.03
CA ARG A 161 14.31 -7.35 6.48
C ARG A 161 13.69 -6.11 7.15
N ASP A 162 13.41 -5.06 6.38
CA ASP A 162 12.67 -3.87 6.81
C ASP A 162 11.76 -3.42 5.65
N ASN A 163 10.46 -3.56 5.84
CA ASN A 163 9.46 -3.17 4.85
C ASN A 163 8.72 -1.91 5.24
N THR A 164 9.10 -1.22 6.33
CA THR A 164 8.37 -0.05 6.82
C THR A 164 8.24 1.01 5.73
N GLU A 165 9.37 1.45 5.19
CA GLU A 165 9.41 2.48 4.15
C GLU A 165 8.67 2.03 2.89
N LEU A 166 8.77 0.75 2.55
CA LEU A 166 8.11 0.20 1.37
C LEU A 166 6.60 0.11 1.55
N ILE A 167 6.10 -0.26 2.74
CA ILE A 167 4.67 -0.27 3.09
C ILE A 167 4.14 1.17 3.09
N VAL A 168 4.85 2.11 3.72
CA VAL A 168 4.50 3.54 3.73
C VAL A 168 4.43 4.10 2.31
N GLN A 169 5.46 3.87 1.49
CA GLN A 169 5.48 4.27 0.09
C GLN A 169 4.30 3.67 -0.68
N THR A 170 4.00 2.40 -0.42
CA THR A 170 2.87 1.71 -1.06
C THR A 170 1.54 2.35 -0.68
N LEU A 171 1.34 2.70 0.61
CA LEU A 171 0.15 3.43 1.05
C LEU A 171 0.01 4.77 0.34
N HIS A 172 1.10 5.55 0.23
CA HIS A 172 1.05 6.81 -0.50
C HIS A 172 0.69 6.62 -1.98
N VAL A 173 1.18 5.55 -2.62
CA VAL A 173 0.87 5.22 -4.02
C VAL A 173 -0.61 4.81 -4.17
N VAL A 174 -1.12 3.94 -3.30
CA VAL A 174 -2.54 3.56 -3.29
C VAL A 174 -3.40 4.81 -3.05
N GLY A 175 -3.01 5.64 -2.08
CA GLY A 175 -3.68 6.88 -1.71
C GLY A 175 -3.72 7.88 -2.86
N ALA A 176 -2.63 8.04 -3.60
CA ALA A 176 -2.60 8.85 -4.81
C ALA A 176 -3.51 8.29 -5.92
N GLY A 177 -3.57 6.96 -6.06
CA GLY A 177 -4.38 6.29 -7.07
C GLY A 177 -5.89 6.41 -6.84
N ILE A 178 -6.35 6.40 -5.57
CA ILE A 178 -7.78 6.57 -5.27
C ILE A 178 -8.28 8.00 -5.44
N ARG A 179 -7.39 9.00 -5.58
CA ARG A 179 -7.80 10.42 -5.62
C ARG A 179 -8.78 10.76 -6.74
N LEU A 180 -8.76 10.00 -7.83
CA LEU A 180 -9.71 10.15 -8.93
C LEU A 180 -11.11 9.62 -8.58
N PHE A 181 -11.14 8.60 -7.74
CA PHE A 181 -12.34 7.80 -7.46
C PHE A 181 -13.06 8.32 -6.23
N GLY A 182 -12.34 8.73 -5.18
CA GLY A 182 -12.92 8.94 -3.86
C GLY A 182 -13.61 7.71 -3.29
N VAL A 183 -13.97 7.74 -2.01
CA VAL A 183 -14.74 6.68 -1.35
C VAL A 183 -15.95 7.24 -0.66
#